data_AF-A0A1V5KSJ3-F1
#
_entry.id   AF-A0A1V5KSJ3-F1
#
_cell.length_a   1.000
_cell.length_b   1.000
_cell.length_c   1.000
_cell.angle_alpha   90.00
_cell.angle_beta   90.00
_cell.angle_gamma   90.00
#
_symmetry.space_group_name_H-M   'P 1'
#
loop_
_entity.id
_entity.type
_entity.pdbx_description
1 polymer ?
#
loop_
_entity_poly.entity_id
_entity_poly.type
_entity_poly.pdbx_seq_one_letter_code
_entity_poly.pdbx_strand_id
1 'polypeptide(L)' 'MRAILELAGVRDILTKSLGSNNANNMVRATMEALKSLKTPEEVARLRGIPVEELLG' A
#
# COMPACT_ATOMS: atom_id res chain seq x y z
N MET A 1 -5.02 -4.04 11.84
CA MET A 1 -4.05 -3.67 10.79
C MET A 1 -2.65 -4.16 11.11
N ARG A 2 -2.09 -3.85 12.29
CA ARG A 2 -0.74 -4.29 12.72
C ARG A 2 -0.42 -5.76 12.40
N ALA A 3 -1.24 -6.71 12.86
CA ALA A 3 -1.00 -8.13 12.60
C ALA A 3 -0.91 -8.50 11.11
N ILE A 4 -1.71 -7.86 10.25
CA ILE A 4 -1.67 -8.10 8.80
C ILE A 4 -0.35 -7.58 8.22
N LEU A 5 0.07 -6.37 8.63
CA LEU A 5 1.28 -5.71 8.13
C LEU A 5 2.55 -6.44 8.61
N GLU A 6 2.57 -6.90 9.86
CA GLU A 6 3.67 -7.68 10.42
C GLU A 6 3.82 -9.02 9.68
N LEU A 7 2.73 -9.73 9.42
CA LEU A 7 2.74 -10.97 8.64
C LEU A 7 3.08 -10.74 7.16
N ALA A 8 2.73 -9.57 6.61
CA ALA A 8 3.15 -9.16 5.28
C ALA A 8 4.63 -8.74 5.20
N GLY A 9 5.35 -8.73 6.33
CA GLY A 9 6.78 -8.38 6.40
C GLY A 9 7.06 -6.89 6.44
N VAL A 10 6.04 -6.04 6.63
CA VAL A 10 6.21 -4.58 6.74
C VAL A 10 6.64 -4.23 8.16
N ARG A 11 7.86 -3.70 8.29
CA ARG A 11 8.44 -3.30 9.58
C ARG A 11 8.14 -1.85 9.92
N ASP A 12 8.35 -0.96 8.95
CA ASP A 12 8.28 0.49 9.15
C ASP A 12 7.13 1.07 8.32
N ILE A 13 6.06 1.49 9.01
CA ILE A 13 4.88 2.08 8.37
C ILE A 13 4.08 2.94 9.35
N LEU A 14 3.53 4.04 8.85
CA LEU A 14 2.55 4.86 9.57
C LEU A 14 1.15 4.51 9.09
N THR A 15 0.22 4.22 10.01
CA THR A 15 -1.17 3.90 9.66
C THR A 15 -2.15 4.52 10.65
N LYS A 16 -3.35 4.85 10.17
CA LYS A 16 -4.47 5.29 11.00
C LYS A 16 -5.79 4.87 10.35
N SER A 17 -6.70 4.29 11.14
CA SER A 17 -8.10 4.15 10.73
C SER A 17 -8.85 5.43 11.09
N LEU A 18 -9.48 6.07 10.10
CA LEU A 18 -10.26 7.31 10.25
C LEU A 18 -11.78 7.07 10.24
N GLY A 19 -12.22 5.83 10.02
CA GLY A 19 -13.64 5.46 9.96
C GLY A 19 -14.01 4.44 11.03
N SER A 20 -14.87 3.49 10.66
CA SER A 20 -15.28 2.39 11.54
C SER A 20 -14.07 1.58 12.04
N ASN A 21 -14.14 1.17 13.31
CA ASN A 21 -13.17 0.27 13.95
C ASN A 21 -13.62 -1.20 13.93
N ASN A 22 -14.63 -1.56 13.13
CA ASN A 22 -15.04 -2.95 12.96
C ASN A 22 -13.89 -3.79 12.39
N ALA A 23 -13.55 -4.89 13.06
CA ALA A 23 -12.39 -5.72 12.73
C ALA A 23 -12.43 -6.28 11.30
N ASN A 24 -13.58 -6.76 10.83
CA ASN A 24 -13.71 -7.35 9.49
C ASN A 24 -13.50 -6.29 8.40
N ASN A 25 -14.08 -5.11 8.58
CA ASN A 25 -13.89 -3.99 7.66
C ASN A 25 -12.44 -3.50 7.65
N MET A 26 -11.78 -3.43 8.81
CA MET A 26 -10.35 -3.08 8.86
C MET A 26 -9.47 -4.07 8.12
N VAL A 27 -9.74 -5.38 8.22
CA VAL A 27 -9.01 -6.41 7.48
C VAL A 27 -9.21 -6.22 5.98
N ARG A 28 -10.45 -6.10 5.53
CA ARG A 28 -10.79 -5.91 4.10
C ARG A 28 -10.12 -4.65 3.54
N ALA A 29 -10.23 -3.53 4.25
CA ALA A 29 -9.62 -2.26 3.83
C ALA A 29 -8.09 -2.35 3.76
N THR A 30 -7.45 -3.05 4.71
CA THR A 30 -5.98 -3.26 4.67
C THR A 30 -5.57 -4.07 3.45
N MET A 31 -6.29 -5.15 3.17
CA MET A 31 -6.00 -6.01 2.01
C MET A 31 -6.21 -5.27 0.68
N GLU A 32 -7.25 -4.43 0.60
CA GLU A 32 -7.49 -3.58 -0.57
C GLU A 32 -6.38 -2.54 -0.76
N ALA A 33 -5.97 -1.86 0.32
CA ALA A 33 -4.87 -0.89 0.29
C ALA A 33 -3.57 -1.52 -0.24
N LEU A 34 -3.20 -2.71 0.26
CA LEU A 34 -2.01 -3.43 -0.20
C LEU A 34 -2.08 -3.82 -1.68
N LYS A 35 -3.26 -4.23 -2.16
CA LYS A 35 -3.47 -4.55 -3.59
C LYS A 35 -3.40 -3.33 -4.51
N SER A 36 -3.68 -2.15 -3.98
CA SER A 36 -3.68 -0.90 -4.75
C SER A 36 -2.29 -0.27 -4.89
N LEU A 37 -1.29 -0.80 -4.18
CA LEU A 37 0.10 -0.35 -4.31
C LEU A 37 0.59 -0.61 -5.73
N LYS A 38 1.33 0.36 -6.28
CA LYS A 38 1.94 0.28 -7.60
C LYS A 38 3.44 0.40 -7.46
N THR A 39 4.19 -0.36 -8.26
CA THR A 39 5.65 -0.21 -8.27
C THR A 39 6.05 1.00 -9.14
N PRO A 40 7.22 1.60 -8.90
CA PRO A 40 7.74 2.68 -9.74
C PRO A 40 7.78 2.31 -11.23
N GLU A 41 8.12 1.06 -11.56
CA GLU A 41 8.21 0.56 -12.93
C GLU A 41 6.85 0.50 -13.62
N GLU A 42 5.80 0.09 -12.90
CA GLU A 42 4.43 0.09 -13.41
C GLU A 42 3.96 1.51 -13.73
N VAL A 43 4.26 2.46 -12.83
CA VAL A 43 3.89 3.86 -13.01
C VAL A 43 4.67 4.50 -14.16
N ALA A 44 5.98 4.22 -14.26
CA ALA A 44 6.82 4.72 -15.34
C ALA A 44 6.34 4.20 -16.71
N ARG A 45 6.00 2.91 -16.81
CA ARG A 45 5.43 2.32 -18.02
C ARG A 45 4.10 2.96 -18.43
N LEU A 46 3.21 3.22 -17.46
CA LEU A 46 1.93 3.88 -17.72
C LEU A 46 2.11 5.33 -18.20
N ARG A 47 3.16 6.01 -17.75
CA ARG A 47 3.47 7.40 -18.10
C ARG A 47 4.37 7.54 -19.34
N GLY A 48 5.02 6.46 -19.79
CA GLY A 48 5.91 6.48 -20.95
C GLY A 48 7.25 7.18 -20.71
N ILE A 49 7.67 7.30 -19.45
CA ILE A 49 8.94 7.93 -19.05
C ILE A 49 9.89 6.87 -18.47
N PRO A 50 11.22 7.09 -18.52
CA PRO A 50 12.18 6.24 -17.82
C PRO A 50 11.95 6.25 -16.30
N VAL A 51 12.30 5.15 -15.62
CA VAL A 51 12.08 4.99 -14.16
C VAL A 51 12.94 5.98 -13.39
N GLU A 52 14.12 6.28 -13.90
CA GLU A 52 15.08 7.25 -13.33
C GLU A 52 14.49 8.66 -13.29
N GLU A 53 13.71 9.06 -14.28
CA GLU A 53 13.04 10.36 -14.31
C GLU A 53 11.84 10.42 -13.35
N LEU A 54 11.19 9.27 -13.10
CA LEU A 54 10.11 9.17 -12.11
C LEU A 54 10.63 9.24 -10.67
N LEU A 55 11.80 8.66 -10.42
CA LEU A 55 12.46 8.62 -9.11
C LEU A 55 13.41 9.80 -8.85
N GLY A 56 13.52 10.71 -9.82
CA GLY A 56 14.50 11.80 -9.92
C GLY A 56 14.86 12.52 -8.63
#